data_AF-Q9DC58-F1
#
_entry.id   AF-Q9DC58-F1
#
_cell.length_a   1.000
_cell.length_b   1.000
_cell.length_c   1.000
_cell.angle_alpha   90.00
_cell.angle_beta   90.00
_cell.angle_gamma   90.00
#
_symmetry.space_group_name_H-M   'P 1'
#
loop_
_entity.id
_entity.type
_entity.pdbx_description
1 polymer ?
#
loop_
_entity_poly.entity_id
_entity_poly.type
_entity_poly.pdbx_seq_one_letter_code
_entity_poly.pdbx_strand_id
1 'polypeptide(L)'
;MLCFLRGMAFVPFLLVTWSSAAFIISYVVAVLSGHVNPFLPYISDTGTTPPESGIFGFMINFSAFLGAATMYTRYKIVEKQNETCYFSTPVFNLVSLALGLVGCIGMGIVANFQELAVPVVHDGGALLAFVCGVVYTLLQSIISYKSCPQWNSLTTCHVRMAISAVSCAAVVPMIACASLISITKLEWNPKEKDYIYHVVSAICEWTVAFGFIFYFLTFIQDFQSVTLRISTEINDDF
;
A
#
# COMPACT_ATOMS: atom_id res chain seq x y z
N MET A 1 9.65 -26.38 -5.17
CA MET A 1 8.85 -25.37 -4.45
C MET A 1 8.79 -24.12 -5.32
N LEU A 2 7.62 -23.53 -5.57
CA LEU A 2 7.50 -22.31 -6.38
C LEU A 2 8.37 -21.20 -5.75
N CYS A 3 9.06 -20.41 -6.58
CA CYS A 3 10.01 -19.37 -6.15
C CYS A 3 9.38 -18.37 -5.14
N PHE A 4 8.08 -18.13 -5.28
CA PHE A 4 7.30 -17.20 -4.44
C PHE A 4 6.85 -17.78 -3.09
N LEU A 5 6.99 -19.09 -2.86
CA LEU A 5 6.64 -19.75 -1.60
C LEU A 5 7.87 -20.07 -0.73
N ARG A 6 9.04 -19.56 -1.10
CA ARG A 6 10.29 -19.79 -0.37
C ARG A 6 10.45 -18.82 0.80
N GLY A 7 10.75 -19.35 1.98
CA GLY A 7 10.93 -18.54 3.17
C GLY A 7 9.69 -17.71 3.47
N MET A 8 9.89 -16.45 3.85
CA MET A 8 8.81 -15.50 4.11
C MET A 8 8.26 -14.83 2.83
N ALA A 9 8.73 -15.19 1.63
CA ALA A 9 8.33 -14.53 0.38
C ALA A 9 6.84 -14.70 0.04
N PHE A 10 6.18 -15.71 0.63
CA PHE A 10 4.74 -15.92 0.45
C PHE A 10 3.91 -14.73 0.96
N VAL A 11 4.37 -14.01 1.98
CA VAL A 11 3.63 -12.87 2.56
C VAL A 11 3.52 -11.70 1.58
N PRO A 12 4.63 -11.10 1.06
CA PRO A 12 4.54 -10.05 0.06
C PRO A 12 3.93 -10.54 -1.26
N PHE A 13 4.12 -11.82 -1.63
CA PHE A 13 3.46 -12.39 -2.80
C PHE A 13 1.93 -12.38 -2.67
N LEU A 14 1.40 -12.86 -1.53
CA LEU A 14 -0.03 -12.79 -1.24
C LEU A 14 -0.51 -11.34 -1.18
N LEU A 15 0.25 -10.44 -0.55
CA LEU A 15 -0.10 -9.01 -0.50
C LEU A 15 -0.28 -8.43 -1.90
N VAL A 16 0.70 -8.62 -2.78
CA VAL A 16 0.72 -8.07 -4.14
C VAL A 16 -0.42 -8.62 -4.97
N THR A 17 -0.58 -9.94 -4.98
CA THR A 17 -1.62 -10.61 -5.79
C THR A 17 -3.02 -10.29 -5.27
N TRP A 18 -3.23 -10.32 -3.96
CA TRP A 18 -4.52 -10.05 -3.33
C TRP A 18 -4.94 -8.58 -3.47
N SER A 19 -4.02 -7.64 -3.26
CA SER A 19 -4.34 -6.21 -3.42
C SER A 19 -4.61 -5.83 -4.87
N SER A 20 -3.85 -6.40 -5.82
CA SER A 20 -4.12 -6.22 -7.24
C SER A 20 -5.51 -6.76 -7.61
N ALA A 21 -5.85 -7.96 -7.11
CA ALA A 21 -7.16 -8.55 -7.30
C ALA A 21 -8.27 -7.70 -6.66
N ALA A 22 -8.04 -7.11 -5.48
CA ALA A 22 -8.99 -6.24 -4.82
C ALA A 22 -9.36 -5.05 -5.71
N PHE A 23 -8.36 -4.35 -6.26
CA PHE A 23 -8.61 -3.20 -7.14
C PHE A 23 -9.29 -3.61 -8.45
N ILE A 24 -8.82 -4.68 -9.08
CA ILE A 24 -9.34 -5.11 -10.39
C ILE A 24 -10.75 -5.67 -10.28
N ILE A 25 -11.03 -6.54 -9.30
CA ILE A 25 -12.35 -7.14 -9.13
C ILE A 25 -13.38 -6.07 -8.77
N SER A 26 -13.05 -5.16 -7.85
CA SER A 26 -13.93 -4.06 -7.48
C SER A 26 -14.27 -3.17 -8.67
N TYR A 27 -13.25 -2.77 -9.44
CA TYR A 27 -13.43 -2.01 -10.68
C TYR A 27 -14.34 -2.73 -11.68
N VAL A 28 -14.08 -4.01 -11.95
CA VAL A 28 -14.86 -4.79 -12.93
C VAL A 28 -16.32 -4.90 -12.48
N VAL A 29 -16.58 -5.20 -11.21
CA VAL A 29 -17.94 -5.31 -10.68
C VAL A 29 -18.67 -3.96 -10.73
N ALA A 30 -18.02 -2.87 -10.33
CA ALA A 30 -18.61 -1.53 -10.35
C ALA A 30 -18.96 -1.07 -11.77
N VAL A 31 -18.07 -1.33 -12.73
CA VAL A 31 -18.29 -0.99 -14.16
C VAL A 31 -19.41 -1.83 -14.77
N LEU A 32 -19.40 -3.16 -14.55
CA LEU A 32 -20.43 -4.04 -15.09
C LEU A 32 -21.80 -3.81 -14.48
N SER A 33 -21.85 -3.33 -13.23
CA SER A 33 -23.09 -2.93 -12.55
C SER A 33 -23.57 -1.53 -12.95
N GLY A 34 -22.76 -0.77 -13.70
CA GLY A 34 -23.09 0.60 -14.11
C GLY A 34 -23.04 1.61 -12.96
N HIS A 35 -22.36 1.30 -11.86
CA HIS A 35 -22.26 2.19 -10.71
C HIS A 35 -21.19 3.28 -10.88
N VAL A 36 -20.21 3.06 -11.75
CA VAL A 36 -19.13 4.01 -12.03
C VAL A 36 -18.89 4.13 -13.54
N ASN A 37 -18.42 5.30 -13.97
CA ASN A 37 -17.94 5.47 -15.34
C ASN A 37 -16.69 4.60 -15.57
N PRO A 38 -16.59 3.87 -16.70
CA PRO A 38 -15.42 3.03 -16.97
C PRO A 38 -14.10 3.81 -17.09
N PHE A 39 -14.17 5.08 -17.52
CA PHE A 39 -13.01 5.91 -17.71
C PHE A 39 -12.53 6.48 -16.37
N LEU A 40 -11.61 5.75 -15.74
CA LEU A 40 -10.79 6.19 -14.62
C LEU A 40 -11.55 6.77 -13.41
N PRO A 41 -12.44 5.99 -12.77
CA PRO A 41 -12.99 6.33 -11.47
C PRO A 41 -11.88 6.30 -10.39
N TYR A 42 -12.11 6.89 -9.22
CA TYR A 42 -11.25 6.61 -8.07
C TYR A 42 -11.29 5.12 -7.71
N ILE A 43 -10.26 4.60 -7.06
CA ILE A 43 -10.28 3.24 -6.53
C ILE A 43 -11.40 3.11 -5.49
N SER A 44 -11.58 4.13 -4.64
CA SER A 44 -12.65 4.19 -3.64
C SER A 44 -14.06 4.16 -4.27
N ASP A 45 -14.27 4.87 -5.38
CA ASP A 45 -15.53 4.86 -6.14
C ASP A 45 -15.91 3.42 -6.52
N THR A 46 -14.92 2.62 -6.93
CA THR A 46 -15.14 1.22 -7.32
C THR A 46 -15.48 0.30 -6.16
N GLY A 47 -15.38 0.75 -4.91
CA GLY A 47 -15.63 -0.02 -3.68
C GLY A 47 -16.71 0.60 -2.80
N THR A 48 -17.58 1.45 -3.33
CA THR A 48 -18.52 2.26 -2.52
C THR A 48 -19.94 1.70 -2.47
N THR A 49 -20.44 1.13 -3.57
CA THR A 49 -21.83 0.63 -3.68
C THR A 49 -21.88 -0.90 -3.52
N PRO A 50 -22.94 -1.51 -2.96
CA PRO A 50 -23.07 -2.97 -2.99
C PRO A 50 -23.31 -3.52 -4.41
N PRO A 51 -22.77 -4.72 -4.75
CA PRO A 51 -22.03 -5.62 -3.87
C PRO A 51 -20.52 -5.33 -3.77
N GLU A 52 -19.97 -4.47 -4.62
CA GLU A 52 -18.53 -4.19 -4.68
C GLU A 52 -17.96 -3.61 -3.38
N SER A 53 -18.75 -2.88 -2.60
CA SER A 53 -18.32 -2.38 -1.29
C SER A 53 -18.03 -3.48 -0.27
N GLY A 54 -18.80 -4.56 -0.29
CA GLY A 54 -18.52 -5.73 0.54
C GLY A 54 -17.28 -6.48 0.05
N ILE A 55 -17.10 -6.59 -1.26
CA ILE A 55 -15.94 -7.25 -1.89
C ILE A 55 -14.66 -6.47 -1.58
N PHE A 56 -14.65 -5.18 -1.90
CA PHE A 56 -13.55 -4.26 -1.64
C PHE A 56 -13.21 -4.23 -0.15
N GLY A 57 -14.22 -4.05 0.71
CA GLY A 57 -14.03 -4.02 2.15
C GLY A 57 -13.38 -5.29 2.69
N PHE A 58 -13.88 -6.46 2.30
CA PHE A 58 -13.29 -7.74 2.69
C PHE A 58 -11.84 -7.88 2.21
N MET A 59 -11.59 -7.58 0.92
CA MET A 59 -10.28 -7.81 0.32
C MET A 59 -9.23 -6.82 0.83
N ILE A 60 -9.55 -5.53 0.98
CA ILE A 60 -8.62 -4.50 1.44
C ILE A 60 -8.31 -4.64 2.92
N ASN A 61 -9.26 -5.06 3.77
CA ASN A 61 -8.95 -5.41 5.17
C ASN A 61 -7.90 -6.53 5.23
N PHE A 62 -8.05 -7.58 4.40
CA PHE A 62 -7.05 -8.65 4.34
C PHE A 62 -5.70 -8.16 3.79
N SER A 63 -5.71 -7.30 2.76
CA SER A 63 -4.49 -6.61 2.30
C SER A 63 -3.84 -5.78 3.39
N ALA A 64 -4.59 -5.12 4.27
CA ALA A 64 -4.03 -4.33 5.36
C ALA A 64 -3.26 -5.22 6.35
N PHE A 65 -3.81 -6.38 6.71
CA PHE A 65 -3.10 -7.37 7.54
C PHE A 65 -1.86 -7.94 6.85
N LEU A 66 -1.96 -8.30 5.57
CA LEU A 66 -0.81 -8.76 4.78
C LEU A 66 0.27 -7.66 4.65
N GLY A 67 -0.15 -6.41 4.53
CA GLY A 67 0.70 -5.23 4.52
C GLY A 67 1.48 -5.12 5.83
N ALA A 68 0.78 -5.13 6.96
CA ALA A 68 1.39 -5.08 8.28
C ALA A 68 2.37 -6.24 8.50
N ALA A 69 1.99 -7.47 8.15
CA ALA A 69 2.85 -8.64 8.27
C ALA A 69 4.11 -8.54 7.37
N THR A 70 3.95 -8.06 6.14
CA THR A 70 5.06 -7.82 5.19
C THR A 70 6.03 -6.78 5.75
N MET A 71 5.51 -5.64 6.22
CA MET A 71 6.33 -4.54 6.73
C MET A 71 7.03 -4.91 8.05
N TYR A 72 6.36 -5.66 8.94
CA TYR A 72 6.97 -6.18 10.16
C TYR A 72 8.10 -7.18 9.84
N THR A 73 7.86 -8.08 8.89
CA THR A 73 8.90 -9.02 8.43
C THR A 73 10.09 -8.24 7.85
N ARG A 74 9.84 -7.21 7.02
CA ARG A 74 10.91 -6.33 6.51
C ARG A 74 11.68 -5.66 7.64
N TYR A 75 10.97 -5.13 8.64
CA TYR A 75 11.59 -4.50 9.81
C TYR A 75 12.55 -5.47 10.51
N LYS A 76 12.12 -6.72 10.76
CA LYS A 76 12.97 -7.75 11.38
C LYS A 76 14.17 -8.15 10.52
N ILE A 77 14.00 -8.21 9.20
CA ILE A 77 15.11 -8.46 8.27
C ILE A 77 16.15 -7.34 8.38
N VAL A 78 15.71 -6.08 8.30
CA VAL A 78 16.60 -4.91 8.37
C VAL A 78 17.28 -4.83 9.74
N GLU A 79 16.56 -5.11 10.83
CA GLU A 79 17.11 -5.18 12.18
C GLU A 79 18.27 -6.19 12.24
N LYS A 80 18.04 -7.42 11.74
CA LYS A 80 19.06 -8.46 11.76
C LYS A 80 20.27 -8.15 10.88
N GLN A 81 20.04 -7.58 9.70
CA GLN A 81 21.11 -7.14 8.79
C GLN A 81 21.94 -6.02 9.43
N ASN A 82 21.28 -5.12 10.16
CA ASN A 82 21.92 -3.99 10.81
C ASN A 82 22.78 -4.39 12.01
N GLU A 83 22.44 -5.46 12.74
CA GLU A 83 23.32 -6.06 13.77
C GLU A 83 24.67 -6.51 13.19
N THR A 84 24.71 -6.87 11.90
CA THR A 84 25.93 -7.40 11.26
C THR A 84 26.79 -6.29 10.66
N CYS A 85 26.17 -5.24 10.10
CA CYS A 85 26.86 -4.24 9.28
C CYS A 85 26.69 -2.79 9.74
N TYR A 86 25.86 -2.51 10.75
CA TYR A 86 25.66 -1.18 11.35
C TYR A 86 25.40 -0.03 10.36
N PHE A 87 24.62 -0.27 9.31
CA PHE A 87 24.40 0.70 8.22
C PHE A 87 23.28 1.72 8.52
N SER A 88 22.44 1.49 9.52
CA SER A 88 21.32 2.36 9.87
C SER A 88 21.10 2.43 11.38
N THR A 89 20.40 3.46 11.85
CA THR A 89 19.98 3.52 13.25
C THR A 89 18.72 2.67 13.46
N PRO A 90 18.58 1.96 14.60
CA PRO A 90 17.36 1.19 14.91
C PRO A 90 16.09 2.06 14.88
N VAL A 91 16.21 3.31 15.33
CA VAL A 91 15.12 4.30 15.33
C VAL A 91 14.60 4.56 13.92
N PHE A 92 15.48 4.67 12.92
CA PHE A 92 15.07 4.94 11.53
C PHE A 92 14.20 3.81 10.97
N ASN A 93 14.56 2.55 11.25
CA ASN A 93 13.79 1.39 10.84
C ASN A 93 12.46 1.29 11.61
N LEU A 94 12.46 1.60 12.90
CA LEU A 94 11.25 1.59 13.73
C LEU A 94 10.24 2.68 13.31
N VAL A 95 10.70 3.90 13.02
CA VAL A 95 9.85 4.99 12.52
C VAL A 95 9.23 4.61 11.19
N SER A 96 10.01 4.01 10.28
CA SER A 96 9.48 3.47 9.03
C SER A 96 8.37 2.45 9.29
N LEU A 97 8.61 1.43 10.15
CA LEU A 97 7.58 0.46 10.51
C LEU A 97 6.32 1.13 11.06
N ALA A 98 6.46 2.06 12.01
CA ALA A 98 5.32 2.73 12.64
C ALA A 98 4.45 3.46 11.59
N LEU A 99 5.07 4.20 10.67
CA LEU A 99 4.35 4.86 9.57
C LEU A 99 3.66 3.84 8.66
N GLY A 100 4.33 2.74 8.33
CA GLY A 100 3.74 1.66 7.55
C GLY A 100 2.49 1.06 8.19
N LEU A 101 2.54 0.81 9.51
CA LEU A 101 1.40 0.30 10.28
C LEU A 101 0.24 1.30 10.36
N VAL A 102 0.55 2.60 10.53
CA VAL A 102 -0.46 3.67 10.45
C VAL A 102 -1.13 3.69 9.06
N GLY A 103 -0.35 3.49 7.99
CA GLY A 103 -0.89 3.32 6.64
C GLY A 103 -1.83 2.13 6.50
N CYS A 104 -1.50 0.98 7.10
CA CYS A 104 -2.39 -0.19 7.14
C CYS A 104 -3.69 0.07 7.93
N ILE A 105 -3.63 0.85 9.02
CA ILE A 105 -4.84 1.30 9.73
C ILE A 105 -5.69 2.17 8.79
N GLY A 106 -5.06 3.09 8.05
CA GLY A 106 -5.72 3.90 7.02
C GLY A 106 -6.44 3.04 5.98
N MET A 107 -5.79 1.99 5.48
CA MET A 107 -6.44 1.02 4.56
C MET A 107 -7.66 0.36 5.18
N GLY A 108 -7.60 -0.03 6.46
CA GLY A 108 -8.75 -0.58 7.18
C GLY A 108 -9.89 0.43 7.29
N ILE A 109 -9.60 1.71 7.52
CA ILE A 109 -10.63 2.75 7.54
C ILE A 109 -11.30 2.89 6.16
N VAL A 110 -10.51 3.05 5.10
CA VAL A 110 -10.99 3.15 3.71
C VAL A 110 -11.86 1.96 3.32
N ALA A 111 -11.47 0.74 3.75
CA ALA A 111 -12.18 -0.48 3.44
C ALA A 111 -13.58 -0.58 4.09
N ASN A 112 -13.76 0.00 5.27
CA ASN A 112 -14.99 -0.18 6.06
C ASN A 112 -15.90 1.06 6.04
N PHE A 113 -15.36 2.24 5.75
CA PHE A 113 -16.10 3.50 5.67
C PHE A 113 -16.08 3.97 4.23
N GLN A 114 -17.16 3.73 3.50
CA GLN A 114 -17.28 4.09 2.09
C GLN A 114 -17.38 5.60 1.91
N GLU A 115 -16.80 6.10 0.81
CA GLU A 115 -16.73 7.53 0.48
C GLU A 115 -18.11 8.20 0.42
N LEU A 116 -19.11 7.53 -0.15
CA LEU A 116 -20.46 8.08 -0.24
C LEU A 116 -21.24 8.03 1.09
N ALA A 117 -20.88 7.13 1.99
CA ALA A 117 -21.58 6.92 3.25
C ALA A 117 -21.02 7.80 4.37
N VAL A 118 -19.70 7.86 4.50
CA VAL A 118 -18.99 8.59 5.57
C VAL A 118 -17.72 9.25 5.02
N PRO A 119 -17.85 10.26 4.13
CA PRO A 119 -16.72 10.81 3.37
C PRO A 119 -15.58 11.32 4.27
N VAL A 120 -15.90 12.02 5.36
CA VAL A 120 -14.88 12.58 6.26
C VAL A 120 -13.98 11.49 6.89
N VAL A 121 -14.57 10.35 7.25
CA VAL A 121 -13.81 9.23 7.85
C VAL A 121 -13.04 8.50 6.76
N HIS A 122 -13.66 8.29 5.60
CA HIS A 122 -13.02 7.70 4.43
C HIS A 122 -11.77 8.48 4.03
N ASP A 123 -11.89 9.79 3.83
CA ASP A 123 -10.81 10.68 3.42
C ASP A 123 -9.69 10.73 4.46
N GLY A 124 -10.04 10.72 5.75
CA GLY A 124 -9.07 10.59 6.84
C GLY A 124 -8.28 9.27 6.74
N GLY A 125 -8.96 8.16 6.46
CA GLY A 125 -8.33 6.86 6.21
C GLY A 125 -7.44 6.88 4.98
N ALA A 126 -7.90 7.47 3.88
CA ALA A 126 -7.16 7.57 2.63
C ALA A 126 -5.88 8.39 2.81
N LEU A 127 -5.96 9.53 3.51
CA LEU A 127 -4.79 10.35 3.83
C LEU A 127 -3.74 9.56 4.63
N LEU A 128 -4.17 8.81 5.66
CA LEU A 128 -3.27 7.94 6.42
C LEU A 128 -2.63 6.87 5.54
N ALA A 129 -3.42 6.17 4.73
CA ALA A 129 -2.94 5.09 3.87
C ALA A 129 -1.90 5.60 2.85
N PHE A 130 -2.25 6.64 2.09
CA PHE A 130 -1.39 7.13 1.02
C PHE A 130 -0.18 7.90 1.54
N VAL A 131 -0.35 8.84 2.48
CA VAL A 131 0.79 9.65 2.96
C VAL A 131 1.77 8.79 3.75
N CYS A 132 1.30 8.01 4.72
CA CYS A 132 2.20 7.17 5.51
C CYS A 132 2.81 6.04 4.66
N GLY A 133 2.05 5.49 3.70
CA GLY A 133 2.56 4.51 2.74
C GLY A 133 3.68 5.07 1.86
N VAL A 134 3.51 6.26 1.29
CA VAL A 134 4.54 6.91 0.46
C VAL A 134 5.80 7.18 1.29
N VAL A 135 5.66 7.74 2.48
CA VAL A 135 6.82 7.98 3.37
C VAL A 135 7.48 6.66 3.76
N TYR A 136 6.72 5.60 4.05
CA TYR A 136 7.27 4.27 4.30
C TYR A 136 8.16 3.79 3.15
N THR A 137 7.67 3.83 1.90
CA THR A 137 8.45 3.38 0.75
C THR A 137 9.72 4.22 0.57
N LEU A 138 9.65 5.54 0.75
CA LEU A 138 10.81 6.41 0.65
C LEU A 138 11.87 6.05 1.69
N LEU A 139 11.48 5.86 2.96
CA LEU A 139 12.39 5.48 4.03
C LEU A 139 13.02 4.10 3.77
N GLN A 140 12.24 3.12 3.32
CA GLN A 140 12.75 1.80 2.96
C GLN A 140 13.68 1.82 1.73
N SER A 141 13.47 2.75 0.80
CA SER A 141 14.37 2.96 -0.34
C SER A 141 15.72 3.50 0.12
N ILE A 142 15.71 4.46 1.05
CA ILE A 142 16.94 4.99 1.68
C ILE A 142 17.67 3.88 2.46
N ILE A 143 16.95 3.07 3.24
CA ILE A 143 17.51 1.91 3.96
C ILE A 143 18.15 0.93 2.97
N SER A 144 17.51 0.68 1.84
CA SER A 144 18.03 -0.22 0.80
C SER A 144 19.39 0.25 0.29
N TYR A 145 19.55 1.55 -0.03
CA TYR A 145 20.86 2.11 -0.40
C TYR A 145 21.90 2.00 0.70
N LYS A 146 21.54 2.27 1.96
CA LYS A 146 22.47 2.16 3.10
C LYS A 146 22.99 0.72 3.27
N SER A 147 22.17 -0.27 2.94
CA SER A 147 22.53 -1.70 3.04
C SER A 147 23.26 -2.26 1.82
N CYS A 148 23.43 -1.46 0.76
CA CYS A 148 24.12 -1.84 -0.48
C CYS A 148 25.65 -1.73 -0.30
N PRO A 149 26.47 -2.63 -0.88
CA PRO A 149 26.09 -3.77 -1.73
C PRO A 149 25.82 -5.08 -0.96
N GLN A 150 25.97 -5.07 0.36
CA GLN A 150 25.97 -6.30 1.17
C GLN A 150 24.63 -7.04 1.15
N TRP A 151 23.51 -6.30 1.25
CA TRP A 151 22.17 -6.87 1.41
C TRP A 151 21.21 -6.48 0.29
N ASN A 152 21.58 -5.51 -0.54
CA ASN A 152 20.78 -5.06 -1.67
C ASN A 152 21.71 -4.79 -2.86
N SER A 153 21.23 -5.13 -4.07
CA SER A 153 21.90 -4.72 -5.31
C SER A 153 21.56 -3.27 -5.64
N LEU A 154 22.49 -2.57 -6.31
CA LEU A 154 22.24 -1.20 -6.79
C LEU A 154 20.99 -1.12 -7.66
N THR A 155 20.74 -2.11 -8.52
CA THR A 155 19.53 -2.18 -9.35
C THR A 155 18.26 -2.18 -8.50
N THR A 156 18.20 -2.99 -7.43
CA THR A 156 17.04 -3.03 -6.52
C THR A 156 16.85 -1.69 -5.82
N CYS A 157 17.93 -1.04 -5.39
CA CYS A 157 17.89 0.29 -4.78
C CYS A 157 17.35 1.35 -5.76
N HIS A 158 17.80 1.34 -7.02
CA HIS A 158 17.32 2.25 -8.06
C HIS A 158 15.84 2.03 -8.37
N VAL A 159 15.41 0.78 -8.52
CA VAL A 159 14.00 0.45 -8.78
C VAL A 159 13.10 0.92 -7.64
N ARG A 160 13.45 0.57 -6.39
CA ARG A 160 12.70 1.02 -5.20
C ARG A 160 12.61 2.53 -5.12
N MET A 161 13.73 3.24 -5.32
CA MET A 161 13.76 4.70 -5.26
C MET A 161 12.96 5.34 -6.38
N ALA A 162 13.01 4.80 -7.61
CA ALA A 162 12.20 5.30 -8.72
C ALA A 162 10.70 5.17 -8.41
N ILE A 163 10.25 4.01 -7.91
CA ILE A 163 8.86 3.80 -7.50
C ILE A 163 8.47 4.78 -6.38
N SER A 164 9.30 4.93 -5.35
CA SER A 164 9.06 5.87 -4.26
C SER A 164 8.98 7.31 -4.75
N ALA A 165 9.89 7.75 -5.64
CA ALA A 165 9.91 9.10 -6.16
C ALA A 165 8.66 9.41 -7.00
N VAL A 166 8.24 8.48 -7.86
CA VAL A 166 6.98 8.60 -8.63
C VAL A 166 5.78 8.68 -7.69
N SER A 167 5.75 7.85 -6.64
CA SER A 167 4.66 7.87 -5.66
C SER A 167 4.62 9.18 -4.85
N CYS A 168 5.78 9.71 -4.46
CA CYS A 168 5.89 11.04 -3.83
C CYS A 168 5.42 12.16 -4.76
N ALA A 169 5.76 12.10 -6.05
CA ALA A 169 5.34 13.10 -7.02
C ALA A 169 3.84 13.03 -7.31
N ALA A 170 3.22 11.85 -7.25
CA ALA A 170 1.80 11.64 -7.50
C ALA A 170 0.91 11.96 -6.29
N VAL A 171 1.35 11.68 -5.05
CA VAL A 171 0.50 11.89 -3.86
C VAL A 171 0.13 13.36 -3.63
N VAL A 172 0.99 14.30 -4.02
CA VAL A 172 0.75 15.74 -3.87
C VAL A 172 -0.41 16.24 -4.76
N PRO A 173 -0.36 16.07 -6.10
CA PRO A 173 -1.48 16.45 -6.96
C PRO A 173 -2.74 15.64 -6.70
N MET A 174 -2.64 14.38 -6.25
CA MET A 174 -3.80 13.59 -5.80
C MET A 174 -4.56 14.35 -4.69
N ILE A 175 -3.88 14.67 -3.58
CA ILE A 175 -4.50 15.36 -2.45
C ILE A 175 -4.98 16.76 -2.85
N ALA A 176 -4.16 17.51 -3.58
CA ALA A 176 -4.50 18.87 -3.98
C ALA A 176 -5.74 18.89 -4.89
N CYS A 177 -5.80 18.02 -5.91
CA CYS A 177 -6.94 17.97 -6.82
C CYS A 177 -8.20 17.42 -6.15
N ALA A 178 -8.08 16.39 -5.31
CA ALA A 178 -9.21 15.88 -4.52
C ALA A 178 -9.81 16.98 -3.63
N SER A 179 -8.98 17.79 -2.98
CA SER A 179 -9.43 18.88 -2.10
C SER A 179 -10.13 20.05 -2.83
N LEU A 180 -9.95 20.16 -4.15
CA LEU A 180 -10.60 21.18 -4.97
C LEU A 180 -11.98 20.75 -5.48
N ILE A 181 -12.33 19.47 -5.34
CA ILE A 181 -13.62 18.93 -5.74
C ILE A 181 -14.67 19.32 -4.69
N SER A 182 -15.73 19.99 -5.14
CA SER A 182 -16.76 20.52 -4.25
C SER A 182 -17.83 19.49 -3.83
N ILE A 183 -18.03 18.45 -4.63
CA ILE A 183 -19.09 17.46 -4.47
C ILE A 183 -18.53 16.06 -4.72
N THR A 184 -18.72 15.16 -3.76
CA THR A 184 -18.45 13.72 -3.89
C THR A 184 -19.53 13.06 -4.75
N LYS A 185 -19.13 12.39 -5.83
CA LYS A 185 -20.03 11.68 -6.75
C LYS A 185 -19.27 10.69 -7.64
N LEU A 186 -19.99 9.71 -8.18
CA LEU A 186 -19.43 8.64 -9.03
C LEU A 186 -19.48 8.97 -10.53
N GLU A 187 -20.51 9.70 -10.96
CA GLU A 187 -20.70 10.05 -12.36
C GLU A 187 -20.14 11.44 -12.67
N TRP A 188 -19.11 11.44 -13.52
CA TRP A 188 -18.38 12.63 -13.96
C TRP A 188 -18.65 12.93 -15.43
N ASN A 189 -19.10 14.15 -15.74
CA ASN A 189 -19.29 14.61 -17.11
C ASN A 189 -18.10 15.51 -17.51
N PRO A 190 -17.45 15.26 -18.67
CA PRO A 190 -16.34 16.10 -19.14
C PRO A 190 -16.60 17.60 -19.24
N LYS A 191 -17.87 18.03 -19.27
CA LYS A 191 -18.26 19.45 -19.32
C LYS A 191 -18.30 20.13 -17.94
N GLU A 192 -18.17 19.38 -16.86
CA GLU A 192 -18.21 19.91 -15.51
C GLU A 192 -16.89 20.56 -15.12
N LYS A 193 -16.98 21.62 -14.30
CA LYS A 193 -15.84 22.42 -13.87
C LYS A 193 -14.78 21.58 -13.14
N ASP A 194 -15.23 20.64 -12.31
CA ASP A 194 -14.34 19.88 -11.41
C ASP A 194 -13.83 18.56 -12.06
N TYR A 195 -14.26 18.27 -13.30
CA TYR A 195 -13.92 17.03 -14.02
C TYR A 195 -12.41 16.79 -14.15
N ILE A 196 -11.65 17.84 -14.51
CA ILE A 196 -10.19 17.73 -14.67
C ILE A 196 -9.51 17.44 -13.33
N TYR A 197 -9.99 18.03 -12.23
CA TYR A 197 -9.45 17.75 -10.91
C TYR A 197 -9.69 16.29 -10.51
N HIS A 198 -10.91 15.78 -10.74
CA HIS A 198 -11.22 14.36 -10.52
C HIS A 198 -10.29 13.45 -11.33
N VAL A 199 -10.17 13.66 -12.64
CA VAL A 199 -9.34 12.80 -13.50
C VAL A 199 -7.87 12.84 -13.07
N VAL A 200 -7.29 14.03 -12.84
CA VAL A 200 -5.88 14.15 -12.40
C VAL A 200 -5.66 13.45 -11.06
N SER A 201 -6.58 13.65 -10.12
CA SER A 201 -6.52 13.02 -8.81
C SER A 201 -6.60 11.50 -8.92
N ALA A 202 -7.53 10.96 -9.70
CA ALA A 202 -7.69 9.53 -9.93
C ALA A 202 -6.45 8.91 -10.61
N ILE A 203 -5.86 9.56 -11.63
CA ILE A 203 -4.59 9.08 -12.24
C ILE A 203 -3.52 8.92 -11.16
N CYS A 204 -3.41 9.93 -10.29
CA CYS A 204 -2.41 9.94 -9.24
C CYS A 204 -2.70 8.88 -8.16
N GLU A 205 -3.95 8.70 -7.77
CA GLU A 205 -4.36 7.65 -6.84
C GLU A 205 -3.98 6.25 -7.35
N TRP A 206 -4.39 5.91 -8.58
CA TRP A 206 -4.04 4.65 -9.23
C TRP A 206 -2.51 4.48 -9.34
N THR A 207 -1.79 5.56 -9.67
CA THR A 207 -0.32 5.55 -9.76
C THR A 207 0.32 5.23 -8.41
N VAL A 208 -0.12 5.83 -7.32
CA VAL A 208 0.42 5.57 -5.98
C VAL A 208 0.04 4.16 -5.50
N ALA A 209 -1.21 3.74 -5.70
CA ALA A 209 -1.69 2.43 -5.28
C ALA A 209 -0.94 1.29 -5.97
N PHE A 210 -0.78 1.35 -7.30
CA PHE A 210 0.06 0.39 -8.02
C PHE A 210 1.55 0.58 -7.75
N GLY A 211 1.98 1.81 -7.43
CA GLY A 211 3.32 2.09 -6.91
C GLY A 211 3.62 1.25 -5.67
N PHE A 212 2.70 1.18 -4.70
CA PHE A 212 2.83 0.30 -3.53
C PHE A 212 2.90 -1.18 -3.91
N ILE A 213 2.03 -1.63 -4.82
CA ILE A 213 2.04 -3.02 -5.30
C ILE A 213 3.41 -3.36 -5.91
N PHE A 214 3.93 -2.55 -6.82
CA PHE A 214 5.24 -2.76 -7.43
C PHE A 214 6.38 -2.65 -6.42
N TYR A 215 6.24 -1.78 -5.40
CA TYR A 215 7.22 -1.68 -4.33
C TYR A 215 7.30 -2.98 -3.53
N PHE A 216 6.16 -3.51 -3.06
CA PHE A 216 6.11 -4.77 -2.32
C PHE A 216 6.50 -5.97 -3.16
N LEU A 217 6.31 -5.93 -4.48
CA LEU A 217 6.86 -6.94 -5.40
C LEU A 217 8.38 -7.06 -5.27
N THR A 218 9.09 -5.94 -5.05
CA THR A 218 10.55 -5.97 -4.83
C THR A 218 10.97 -6.62 -3.52
N PHE A 219 10.07 -6.81 -2.55
CA PHE A 219 10.39 -7.48 -1.28
C PHE A 219 10.39 -9.00 -1.38
N ILE A 220 9.73 -9.57 -2.40
CA ILE A 220 9.65 -11.02 -2.59
C ILE A 220 11.05 -11.63 -2.59
N GLN A 221 11.97 -11.08 -3.38
CA GLN A 221 13.34 -11.59 -3.48
C GLN A 221 14.09 -11.51 -2.13
N ASP A 222 13.98 -10.40 -1.43
CA ASP A 222 14.62 -10.23 -0.11
C ASP A 222 14.11 -11.25 0.91
N PHE A 223 12.86 -11.68 0.79
CA PHE A 223 12.19 -12.54 1.77
C PHE A 223 12.41 -14.04 1.49
N GLN A 224 12.89 -14.40 0.28
CA GLN A 224 13.11 -15.81 -0.12
C GLN A 224 14.12 -16.54 0.75
N SER A 225 15.12 -15.83 1.26
CA SER A 225 16.20 -16.39 2.08
C SER A 225 15.98 -16.20 3.58
N VAL A 226 14.77 -15.76 3.98
CA VAL A 226 14.44 -15.42 5.37
C VAL A 226 13.42 -16.41 5.92
N THR A 227 13.63 -16.85 7.15
CA THR A 227 12.67 -17.66 7.92
C THR A 227 12.46 -17.01 9.27
N LEU A 228 11.21 -16.84 9.69
CA LEU A 228 10.87 -16.45 11.06
C LEU A 228 10.55 -17.73 11.86
N ARG A 229 11.16 -17.85 13.04
CA ARG A 229 10.85 -18.92 14.00
C ARG A 229 10.12 -18.29 15.18
N ILE A 230 8.97 -18.85 15.51
CA ILE A 230 8.23 -18.53 16.74
C ILE A 230 8.63 -19.60 17.76
N SER A 231 9.25 -19.21 18.87
CA SER A 231 9.52 -20.10 20.00
C SER A 231 8.43 -19.94 21.06
N THR A 232 8.07 -21.04 21.69
CA THR A 232 7.14 -21.07 22.83
C THR A 232 7.92 -21.56 24.04
N GLU A 233 7.96 -20.75 25.09
CA GLU A 233 8.61 -21.07 26.36
C GLU A 233 7.53 -21.24 27.44
N ILE A 234 7.68 -22.25 28.29
CA ILE A 234 6.83 -22.50 29.45
C ILE A 234 7.61 -21.98 30.65
N ASN A 235 7.04 -21.06 31.42
CA ASN A 235 7.67 -20.61 32.66
C ASN A 235 7.71 -21.75 33.66
N ASP A 236 8.80 -21.84 34.44
CA ASP A 236 9.02 -22.91 35.43
C ASP A 236 7.93 -23.00 36.52
N ASP A 237 7.07 -21.98 36.65
CA ASP A 237 5.94 -21.93 37.61
C ASP A 237 4.64 -22.61 37.11
N PHE A 238 4.70 -23.45 36.08
CA PHE A 238 3.55 -24.24 35.58
C PHE A 238 3.43 -25.58 36.31
#